data_AF-A0AAD6BYL7-F1
#
_entry.id   AF-A0AAD6BYL7-F1
#
_cell.length_a   1.000
_cell.length_b   1.000
_cell.length_c   1.000
_cell.angle_alpha   90.00
_cell.angle_beta   90.00
_cell.angle_gamma   90.00
#
_symmetry.space_group_name_H-M   'P 1'
#
loop_
_entity.id
_entity.type
_entity.pdbx_description
1 polymer ?
#
loop_
_entity_poly.entity_id
_entity_poly.type
_entity_poly.pdbx_seq_one_letter_code
_entity_poly.pdbx_strand_id
1 'polypeptide(L)'
;MGAGSSKPEAGGNSQHVFSSNSPVQFSSNLVEALQSTSETDSSRAKALELEIQNRVAQELQRLREREQQTLAEIEKRLAEVKDTGSIPVSAATAPVAASPSGYPVASLNLDAPRIPFAGREYEPAPVFAAPQEPVAQQQPVVNREISRVSVMSEIDVLRSRLDGRRKLVELDEGVEKAKANVVSCLRLNDRRPLDCWKEVEAFKKEVAKMEAAFVDRIVG
;
A
#
# COMPACT_ATOMS: atom_id res chain seq x y z
N MET A 1 -53.45 -43.22 -30.04
CA MET A 1 -53.17 -42.03 -29.19
C MET A 1 -52.49 -42.56 -27.92
N GLY A 2 -51.33 -42.14 -27.45
CA GLY A 2 -50.42 -41.07 -27.86
C GLY A 2 -48.97 -41.46 -27.52
N ALA A 3 -48.05 -40.73 -28.13
CA ALA A 3 -46.62 -40.95 -28.11
C ALA A 3 -45.98 -40.67 -26.74
N GLY A 4 -44.94 -41.43 -26.44
CA GLY A 4 -44.07 -41.21 -25.28
C GLY A 4 -42.78 -42.03 -25.41
N SER A 5 -42.02 -41.80 -26.48
CA SER A 5 -40.63 -42.27 -26.59
C SER A 5 -39.67 -41.11 -26.36
N SER A 6 -39.07 -41.07 -25.19
CA SER A 6 -37.86 -40.28 -24.92
C SER A 6 -36.96 -41.08 -23.98
N LYS A 7 -36.07 -41.87 -24.57
CA LYS A 7 -34.78 -42.21 -23.95
C LYS A 7 -33.74 -41.26 -24.58
N PRO A 8 -32.76 -40.77 -23.81
CA PRO A 8 -31.53 -41.55 -23.74
C PRO A 8 -31.01 -41.75 -22.31
N GLU A 9 -30.55 -42.97 -22.06
CA GLU A 9 -29.41 -43.22 -21.19
C GLU A 9 -28.15 -42.87 -21.99
N ALA A 10 -27.26 -42.09 -21.38
CA ALA A 10 -25.83 -42.22 -21.55
C ALA A 10 -25.17 -41.58 -20.33
N GLY A 11 -24.90 -42.40 -19.31
CA GLY A 11 -23.79 -42.14 -18.41
C GLY A 11 -22.49 -42.19 -19.23
N GLY A 12 -21.60 -41.23 -18.98
CA GLY A 12 -20.31 -41.11 -19.65
C GLY A 12 -20.00 -39.67 -19.99
N ASN A 13 -19.28 -38.98 -19.10
CA ASN A 13 -18.34 -37.89 -19.39
C ASN A 13 -18.36 -37.33 -20.83
N SER A 14 -19.40 -36.58 -21.20
CA SER A 14 -19.45 -35.88 -22.49
C SER A 14 -18.61 -34.61 -22.40
N GLN A 15 -17.30 -34.76 -22.36
CA GLN A 15 -16.35 -33.69 -22.60
C GLN A 15 -16.53 -33.26 -24.05
N HIS A 16 -17.20 -32.12 -24.25
CA HIS A 16 -17.40 -31.55 -25.57
C HIS A 16 -16.06 -30.99 -26.07
N VAL A 17 -15.27 -31.82 -26.76
CA VAL A 17 -14.00 -31.40 -27.36
C VAL A 17 -14.31 -30.67 -28.66
N PHE A 18 -14.37 -29.35 -28.61
CA PHE A 18 -14.42 -28.52 -29.81
C PHE A 18 -13.05 -28.57 -30.50
N SER A 19 -12.92 -29.48 -31.47
CA SER A 19 -11.78 -29.49 -32.38
C SER A 19 -12.03 -28.45 -33.48
N SER A 20 -11.42 -27.26 -33.36
CA SER A 20 -11.45 -26.27 -34.43
C SER A 20 -10.74 -26.84 -35.65
N ASN A 21 -11.48 -27.11 -36.73
CA ASN A 21 -10.97 -27.69 -37.98
C ASN A 21 -10.23 -26.65 -38.88
N SER A 22 -9.86 -25.50 -38.32
CA SER A 22 -8.96 -24.53 -38.95
C SER A 22 -7.52 -24.83 -38.52
N PRO A 23 -6.54 -24.87 -39.45
CA PRO A 23 -5.15 -25.03 -39.08
C PRO A 23 -4.75 -23.96 -38.07
N VAL A 24 -4.47 -24.35 -36.83
CA VAL A 24 -3.99 -23.43 -35.80
C VAL A 24 -2.56 -23.06 -36.18
N GLN A 25 -2.42 -22.02 -36.99
CA GLN A 25 -1.11 -21.43 -37.27
C GLN A 25 -0.77 -20.50 -36.11
N PHE A 26 0.10 -20.97 -35.22
CA PHE A 26 0.74 -20.10 -34.25
C PHE A 26 1.75 -19.21 -34.99
N SER A 27 1.86 -17.94 -34.59
CA SER A 27 2.88 -17.07 -35.18
C SER A 27 4.26 -17.66 -34.87
N SER A 28 5.16 -17.64 -35.86
CA SER A 28 6.54 -18.13 -35.70
C SER A 28 7.22 -17.50 -34.49
N ASN A 29 6.94 -16.22 -34.22
CA ASN A 29 7.43 -15.52 -33.04
C ASN A 29 6.92 -16.09 -31.71
N LEU A 30 5.66 -16.55 -31.64
CA LEU A 30 5.13 -17.22 -30.44
C LEU A 30 5.73 -18.61 -30.28
N VAL A 31 5.89 -19.35 -31.37
CA VAL A 31 6.52 -20.68 -31.32
C VAL A 31 7.98 -20.56 -30.92
N GLU A 32 8.71 -19.58 -31.43
CA GLU A 32 10.10 -19.31 -31.08
C GLU A 32 10.26 -18.77 -29.66
N ALA A 33 9.31 -17.94 -29.19
CA ALA A 33 9.24 -17.53 -27.78
C ALA A 33 8.92 -18.70 -26.85
N LEU A 34 8.06 -19.64 -27.24
CA LEU A 34 7.73 -20.83 -26.47
C LEU A 34 8.85 -21.88 -26.52
N GLN A 35 9.56 -22.00 -27.64
CA GLN A 35 10.72 -22.89 -27.81
C GLN A 35 11.96 -22.36 -27.07
N SER A 36 12.16 -21.04 -27.04
CA SER A 36 13.21 -20.40 -26.24
C SER A 36 12.85 -20.34 -24.75
N THR A 37 11.57 -20.19 -24.41
CA THR A 37 11.05 -20.24 -23.02
C THR A 37 10.54 -21.63 -22.68
N SER A 38 11.45 -22.62 -22.64
CA SER A 38 11.19 -23.90 -21.95
C SER A 38 11.39 -23.81 -20.43
N GLU A 39 11.48 -22.58 -19.94
CA GLU A 39 12.04 -22.23 -18.66
C GLU A 39 10.94 -22.10 -17.58
N THR A 40 11.17 -22.75 -16.43
CA THR A 40 10.23 -22.83 -15.29
C THR A 40 9.71 -21.47 -14.82
N ASP A 41 8.57 -21.44 -14.13
CA ASP A 41 7.94 -20.24 -13.55
C ASP A 41 8.94 -19.27 -12.88
N SER A 42 9.95 -19.82 -12.18
CA SER A 42 10.99 -19.05 -11.51
C SER A 42 11.88 -18.18 -12.41
N SER A 43 12.18 -18.61 -13.63
CA SER A 43 13.02 -17.83 -14.53
C SER A 43 12.21 -16.86 -15.39
N ARG A 44 10.94 -17.20 -15.68
CA ARG A 44 9.96 -16.22 -16.20
C ARG A 44 9.77 -15.05 -15.24
N ALA A 45 9.60 -15.33 -13.95
CA ALA A 45 9.49 -14.29 -12.93
C ALA A 45 10.74 -13.39 -12.89
N LYS A 46 11.94 -13.97 -12.99
CA LYS A 46 13.20 -13.20 -13.04
C LYS A 46 13.33 -12.36 -14.31
N ALA A 47 12.94 -12.88 -15.46
CA ALA A 47 12.98 -12.12 -16.71
C ALA A 47 12.04 -10.91 -16.67
N LEU A 48 10.82 -11.09 -16.16
CA LEU A 48 9.88 -10.00 -15.96
C LEU A 48 10.41 -8.98 -14.94
N GLU A 49 10.99 -9.44 -13.84
CA GLU A 49 11.59 -8.55 -12.84
C GLU A 49 12.72 -7.69 -13.43
N LEU A 50 13.58 -8.27 -14.27
CA LEU A 50 14.63 -7.52 -14.97
C LEU A 50 14.07 -6.48 -15.95
N GLU A 51 12.99 -6.80 -16.66
CA GLU A 51 12.34 -5.85 -17.56
C GLU A 51 11.72 -4.68 -16.76
N ILE A 52 11.09 -4.97 -15.63
CA ILE A 52 10.55 -3.95 -14.72
C ILE A 52 11.67 -3.04 -14.22
N GLN A 53 12.80 -3.61 -13.78
CA GLN A 53 13.96 -2.84 -13.32
C GLN A 53 14.50 -1.91 -14.42
N ASN A 54 14.63 -2.43 -15.65
CA ASN A 54 15.08 -1.62 -16.79
C ASN A 54 14.12 -0.47 -17.09
N ARG A 55 12.81 -0.72 -17.09
CA ARG A 55 11.81 0.31 -17.33
C ARG A 55 11.78 1.36 -16.24
N VAL A 56 11.86 0.94 -14.97
CA VAL A 56 11.94 1.86 -13.83
C VAL A 56 13.21 2.70 -13.92
N ALA A 57 14.35 2.10 -14.23
CA ALA A 57 15.61 2.83 -14.40
C ALA A 57 15.52 3.87 -15.53
N GLN A 58 14.91 3.52 -16.66
CA GLN A 58 14.69 4.44 -17.79
C GLN A 58 13.78 5.61 -17.41
N GLU A 59 12.66 5.34 -16.71
CA GLU A 59 11.76 6.40 -16.25
C GLU A 59 12.42 7.31 -15.21
N LEU A 60 13.21 6.75 -14.29
CA LEU A 60 13.98 7.53 -13.33
C LEU A 60 15.02 8.42 -14.01
N GLN A 61 15.68 7.93 -15.06
CA GLN A 61 16.63 8.75 -15.83
C GLN A 61 15.91 9.90 -16.53
N ARG A 62 14.75 9.63 -17.16
CA ARG A 62 13.91 10.65 -17.79
C ARG A 62 13.43 11.71 -16.80
N LEU A 63 13.07 11.32 -15.58
CA LEU A 63 12.70 12.24 -14.50
C LEU A 63 13.87 13.12 -14.08
N ARG A 64 15.07 12.54 -13.88
CA ARG A 64 16.28 13.29 -13.53
C ARG A 64 16.66 14.33 -14.58
N GLU A 65 16.55 14.00 -15.86
CA GLU A 65 16.84 14.95 -16.95
C GLU A 65 15.88 16.14 -16.93
N ARG A 66 14.59 15.90 -16.66
CA ARG A 66 13.61 16.98 -16.52
C ARG A 66 13.90 17.84 -15.29
N GLU A 67 14.19 17.22 -14.15
CA GLU A 67 14.57 17.94 -12.93
C GLU A 67 15.81 18.81 -13.17
N GLN A 68 16.85 18.26 -13.79
CA GLN A 68 18.06 19.01 -14.12
C GLN A 68 17.79 20.19 -15.07
N GLN A 69 16.92 20.01 -16.06
CA GLN A 69 16.50 21.11 -16.94
C GLN A 69 15.78 22.21 -16.17
N THR A 70 14.86 21.85 -15.26
CA THR A 70 14.16 22.84 -14.43
C THR A 70 15.09 23.58 -13.48
N LEU A 71 16.06 22.88 -12.88
CA LEU A 71 17.07 23.50 -12.04
C LEU A 71 17.93 24.47 -12.83
N ALA A 72 18.39 24.09 -14.02
CA ALA A 72 19.16 24.99 -14.89
C ALA A 72 18.35 26.22 -15.32
N GLU A 73 17.05 26.07 -15.59
CA GLU A 73 16.17 27.20 -15.88
C GLU A 73 16.03 28.13 -14.66
N ILE A 74 15.80 27.59 -13.46
CA ILE A 74 15.70 28.37 -12.22
C ILE A 74 17.03 29.08 -11.93
N GLU A 75 18.17 28.40 -12.08
CA GLU A 75 19.50 29.01 -11.92
C GLU A 75 19.69 30.18 -12.89
N LYS A 76 19.29 30.02 -14.15
CA LYS A 76 19.32 31.11 -15.14
C LYS A 76 18.42 32.28 -14.73
N ARG A 77 17.19 32.01 -14.27
CA ARG A 77 16.26 33.04 -13.78
C ARG A 77 16.82 33.76 -12.55
N LEU A 78 17.46 33.02 -11.65
CA LEU A 78 18.08 33.60 -10.46
C LEU A 78 19.27 34.50 -10.83
N ALA A 79 20.08 34.11 -11.81
CA ALA A 79 21.16 34.96 -12.33
C ALA A 79 20.63 36.25 -12.97
N GLU A 80 19.58 36.17 -13.81
CA GLU A 80 18.93 37.34 -14.42
C GLU A 80 18.35 38.30 -13.35
N VAL A 81 17.74 37.77 -12.28
CA VAL A 81 17.23 38.58 -11.16
C VAL A 81 18.37 39.18 -10.33
N LYS A 82 19.47 38.45 -10.13
CA LYS A 82 20.63 38.91 -9.37
C LYS A 82 21.34 40.09 -10.04
N ASP A 83 21.40 40.12 -11.37
CA ASP A 83 22.01 41.23 -12.11
C ASP A 83 21.16 42.52 -12.10
N THR A 84 19.90 42.46 -11.65
CA THR A 84 18.97 43.61 -11.59
C THR A 84 18.68 44.13 -10.18
N GLY A 85 19.30 43.61 -9.11
CA GLY A 85 18.85 43.91 -7.75
C GLY A 85 19.94 44.02 -6.68
N SER A 86 20.47 45.22 -6.49
CA SER A 86 21.25 45.61 -5.30
C SER A 86 20.59 46.78 -4.52
N ILE A 87 19.90 46.44 -3.41
CA ILE A 87 19.68 47.16 -2.10
C ILE A 87 18.68 48.38 -2.16
N PRO A 88 17.79 48.71 -1.16
CA PRO A 88 18.02 48.61 0.30
C PRO A 88 16.91 48.18 1.29
N VAL A 89 17.44 47.68 2.42
CA VAL A 89 16.91 47.63 3.78
C VAL A 89 16.52 49.03 4.27
N SER A 90 15.32 49.21 4.84
CA SER A 90 15.08 49.99 6.07
C SER A 90 13.62 49.99 6.56
N ALA A 91 13.48 49.56 7.82
CA ALA A 91 12.69 50.17 8.89
C ALA A 91 11.20 50.53 8.69
N ALA A 92 10.33 49.87 9.47
CA ALA A 92 9.29 50.55 10.23
C ALA A 92 8.88 49.71 11.47
N THR A 93 9.29 50.20 12.63
CA THR A 93 8.82 49.85 13.99
C THR A 93 7.36 50.32 14.22
N ALA A 94 6.48 49.37 14.61
CA ALA A 94 5.36 49.37 15.61
C ALA A 94 4.40 50.59 15.75
N PRO A 95 3.22 50.53 16.45
CA PRO A 95 2.56 49.41 17.18
C PRO A 95 1.01 49.29 16.98
N VAL A 96 0.38 48.37 17.75
CA VAL A 96 -0.97 48.43 18.38
C VAL A 96 -2.11 47.50 17.85
N ALA A 97 -2.61 46.70 18.81
CA ALA A 97 -3.96 46.19 19.06
C ALA A 97 -4.49 44.86 18.44
N ALA A 98 -4.52 43.85 19.32
CA ALA A 98 -5.67 43.02 19.73
C ALA A 98 -6.53 42.24 18.69
N SER A 99 -6.27 40.92 18.66
CA SER A 99 -7.11 39.71 18.49
C SER A 99 -8.66 39.84 18.54
N PRO A 100 -9.46 38.95 17.87
CA PRO A 100 -9.29 37.49 17.87
C PRO A 100 -9.17 36.80 16.50
N SER A 101 -8.28 35.82 16.51
CA SER A 101 -7.62 35.21 15.36
C SER A 101 -8.50 34.18 14.64
N GLY A 102 -9.05 34.58 13.50
CA GLY A 102 -9.17 33.67 12.37
C GLY A 102 -7.76 33.29 11.91
N TYR A 103 -7.46 32.00 11.85
CA TYR A 103 -6.17 31.53 11.36
C TYR A 103 -5.96 32.03 9.93
N PRO A 104 -4.87 32.75 9.62
CA PRO A 104 -4.50 32.95 8.23
C PRO A 104 -4.16 31.57 7.68
N VAL A 105 -4.82 31.22 6.57
CA VAL A 105 -4.42 30.14 5.68
C VAL A 105 -2.95 30.34 5.34
N ALA A 106 -2.10 29.62 6.07
CA ALA A 106 -0.70 29.46 5.74
C ALA A 106 -0.67 28.81 4.36
N SER A 107 -0.21 29.59 3.39
CA SER A 107 0.15 29.14 2.07
C SER A 107 1.03 27.89 2.21
N LEU A 108 0.53 26.76 1.72
CA LEU A 108 1.34 25.57 1.45
C LEU A 108 2.40 25.98 0.41
N ASN A 109 3.56 26.41 0.88
CA ASN A 109 4.77 26.40 0.08
C ASN A 109 5.33 24.98 0.14
N LEU A 110 5.24 24.26 -0.99
CA LEU A 110 5.64 22.86 -1.13
C LEU A 110 7.15 22.68 -1.35
N ASP A 111 7.96 23.67 -0.98
CA ASP A 111 9.38 23.77 -1.34
C ASP A 111 10.30 23.98 -0.12
N ALA A 112 9.91 23.45 1.04
CA ALA A 112 10.82 23.39 2.18
C ALA A 112 11.68 22.12 2.08
N PRO A 113 13.03 22.22 2.10
CA PRO A 113 13.90 21.05 2.00
C PRO A 113 13.66 20.09 3.16
N ARG A 114 13.29 18.86 2.79
CA ARG A 114 13.01 17.75 3.69
C ARG A 114 14.31 17.37 4.40
N ILE A 115 14.35 17.49 5.72
CA ILE A 115 15.44 16.95 6.55
C ILE A 115 15.57 15.46 6.20
N PRO A 116 16.74 14.98 5.74
CA PRO A 116 16.88 13.57 5.41
C PRO A 116 16.69 12.75 6.68
N PHE A 117 15.74 11.82 6.63
CA PHE A 117 15.67 10.71 7.56
C PHE A 117 16.98 9.92 7.42
N ALA A 118 17.90 10.12 8.36
CA ALA A 118 19.09 9.29 8.51
C ALA A 118 18.63 7.85 8.79
N GLY A 119 18.63 7.05 7.73
CA GLY A 119 18.15 5.68 7.75
C GLY A 119 19.11 4.79 6.97
N ARG A 120 19.93 4.08 7.75
CA ARG A 120 20.36 2.70 7.46
C ARG A 120 21.43 2.54 6.37
N GLU A 121 22.67 2.91 6.70
CA GLU A 121 23.83 2.26 6.09
C GLU A 121 23.91 0.81 6.59
N TYR A 122 23.96 -0.13 5.65
CA TYR A 122 24.20 -1.55 5.91
C TYR A 122 25.70 -1.75 6.00
N GLU A 123 26.22 -1.85 7.22
CA GLU A 123 27.59 -2.27 7.48
C GLU A 123 27.63 -3.81 7.61
N PRO A 124 28.46 -4.53 6.83
CA PRO A 124 28.49 -5.98 6.86
C PRO A 124 29.08 -6.49 8.18
N ALA A 125 28.50 -7.58 8.70
CA ALA A 125 28.86 -8.17 9.98
C ALA A 125 30.35 -8.57 10.08
N PRO A 126 31.08 -8.13 11.12
CA PRO A 126 32.38 -8.70 11.44
C PRO A 126 32.21 -10.01 12.23
N VAL A 127 32.94 -11.01 11.76
CA VAL A 127 33.18 -12.32 12.35
C VAL A 127 33.64 -12.24 13.81
N PHE A 128 33.07 -13.12 14.65
CA PHE A 128 33.38 -13.29 16.07
C PHE A 128 34.86 -13.60 16.31
N ALA A 129 35.52 -12.74 17.10
CA ALA A 129 36.70 -13.09 17.90
C ALA A 129 36.55 -12.43 19.28
N ALA A 130 36.73 -13.22 20.33
CA ALA A 130 36.60 -12.83 21.74
C ALA A 130 37.99 -12.44 22.34
N PRO A 131 38.13 -12.14 23.65
CA PRO A 131 37.61 -10.97 24.38
C PRO A 131 38.66 -10.31 25.33
N GLN A 132 38.80 -8.97 25.41
CA GLN A 132 39.45 -8.28 26.56
C GLN A 132 38.89 -6.86 26.83
N GLU A 133 38.71 -6.54 28.11
CA GLU A 133 38.13 -5.34 28.77
C GLU A 133 39.04 -4.07 28.70
N PRO A 134 38.73 -2.92 29.34
CA PRO A 134 37.49 -2.14 29.41
C PRO A 134 37.75 -0.69 28.96
N VAL A 135 37.07 -0.21 27.91
CA VAL A 135 37.07 1.22 27.58
C VAL A 135 35.64 1.70 27.42
N ALA A 136 35.27 2.58 28.35
CA ALA A 136 34.08 3.41 28.44
C ALA A 136 33.19 3.41 27.20
N GLN A 137 32.16 2.56 27.22
CA GLN A 137 31.07 2.65 26.25
C GLN A 137 29.96 3.53 26.82
N GLN A 138 29.88 4.75 26.33
CA GLN A 138 28.62 5.49 26.30
C GLN A 138 27.64 4.64 25.49
N GLN A 139 26.76 3.94 26.20
CA GLN A 139 25.63 3.23 25.62
C GLN A 139 24.76 4.25 24.87
N PRO A 140 24.36 4.00 23.62
CA PRO A 140 23.30 4.77 23.02
C PRO A 140 22.06 4.53 23.88
N VAL A 141 21.51 5.61 24.43
CA VAL A 141 20.23 5.64 25.13
C VAL A 141 19.15 5.15 24.16
N VAL A 142 18.96 3.83 24.12
CA VAL A 142 17.72 3.20 23.65
C VAL A 142 16.61 3.94 24.39
N ASN A 143 15.67 4.55 23.66
CA ASN A 143 14.48 5.24 24.18
C ASN A 143 13.82 4.41 25.30
N ARG A 144 14.32 4.57 26.52
CA ARG A 144 13.96 3.78 27.71
C ARG A 144 12.73 4.37 28.39
N GLU A 145 12.22 5.46 27.85
CA GLU A 145 11.07 6.21 28.34
C GLU A 145 9.81 5.98 27.49
N ILE A 146 9.75 4.91 26.68
CA ILE A 146 8.47 4.33 26.27
C ILE A 146 7.92 3.58 27.50
N SER A 147 7.55 4.37 28.50
CA SER A 147 6.97 3.86 29.72
C SER A 147 5.56 3.36 29.41
N ARG A 148 5.11 2.33 30.13
CA ARG A 148 3.73 1.81 30.01
C ARG A 148 2.68 2.94 30.07
N VAL A 149 2.96 3.98 30.86
CA VAL A 149 2.08 5.15 31.03
C VAL A 149 2.06 6.03 29.77
N SER A 150 3.21 6.30 29.14
CA SER A 150 3.26 7.05 27.88
C SER A 150 2.50 6.31 26.78
N VAL A 151 2.71 4.99 26.65
CA VAL A 151 2.00 4.18 25.65
C VAL A 151 0.49 4.18 25.87
N MET A 152 0.02 4.06 27.12
CA MET A 152 -1.42 4.13 27.41
C MET A 152 -1.98 5.53 27.06
N SER A 153 -1.25 6.60 27.37
CA SER A 153 -1.69 7.96 27.03
C SER A 153 -1.76 8.21 25.53
N GLU A 154 -0.79 7.69 24.76
CA GLU A 154 -0.79 7.78 23.31
C GLU A 154 -1.93 6.96 22.69
N ILE A 155 -2.24 5.79 23.25
CA ILE A 155 -3.38 4.97 22.82
C ILE A 155 -4.69 5.73 23.03
N ASP A 156 -4.87 6.43 24.15
CA ASP A 156 -6.10 7.18 24.42
C ASP A 156 -6.22 8.42 23.52
N VAL A 157 -5.10 9.08 23.21
CA VAL A 157 -5.05 10.16 22.20
C VAL A 157 -5.39 9.60 20.80
N LEU A 158 -4.90 8.42 20.45
CA LEU A 158 -5.22 7.80 19.16
C LEU A 158 -6.67 7.36 19.09
N ARG A 159 -7.23 6.81 20.17
CA ARG A 159 -8.65 6.44 20.28
C ARG A 159 -9.56 7.65 20.09
N SER A 160 -9.32 8.74 20.82
CA SER A 160 -10.10 9.97 20.66
C SER A 160 -10.01 10.57 19.24
N ARG A 161 -8.83 10.51 18.60
CA ARG A 161 -8.67 10.91 17.19
C ARG A 161 -9.39 9.98 16.22
N LEU A 162 -9.52 8.69 16.52
CA LEU A 162 -10.25 7.69 15.74
C LEU A 162 -11.76 7.84 15.91
N ASP A 163 -12.24 8.09 17.13
CA ASP A 163 -13.66 8.31 17.43
C ASP A 163 -14.17 9.61 16.80
N GLY A 164 -13.29 10.63 16.68
CA GLY A 164 -13.59 11.87 15.95
C GLY A 164 -13.69 11.71 14.43
N ARG A 165 -13.29 10.57 13.85
CA ARG A 165 -13.50 10.31 12.42
C ARG A 165 -14.90 9.76 12.21
N ARG A 166 -15.65 10.40 11.31
CA ARG A 166 -16.96 9.92 10.88
C ARG A 166 -16.83 8.50 10.31
N LYS A 167 -17.53 7.53 10.91
CA LYS A 167 -17.69 6.18 10.36
C LYS A 167 -18.39 6.34 9.01
N LEU A 168 -17.64 6.11 7.92
CA LEU A 168 -18.07 6.52 6.57
C LEU A 168 -19.26 5.70 6.05
N VAL A 169 -19.48 4.51 6.60
CA VAL A 169 -20.65 3.67 6.35
C VAL A 169 -21.00 2.96 7.65
N GLU A 170 -22.21 3.18 8.16
CA GLU A 170 -22.79 2.34 9.20
C GLU A 170 -22.98 0.94 8.60
N LEU A 171 -22.30 -0.04 9.17
CA LEU A 171 -22.47 -1.43 8.77
C LEU A 171 -23.84 -1.89 9.27
N ASP A 172 -24.50 -2.77 8.52
CA ASP A 172 -25.75 -3.36 8.96
C ASP A 172 -25.57 -4.05 10.33
N GLU A 173 -26.54 -3.87 11.22
CA GLU A 173 -26.49 -4.41 12.59
C GLU A 173 -26.29 -5.94 12.60
N GLY A 174 -26.81 -6.64 11.58
CA GLY A 174 -26.60 -8.07 11.40
C GLY A 174 -25.13 -8.45 11.21
N VAL A 175 -24.38 -7.67 10.43
CA VAL A 175 -22.96 -7.91 10.17
C VAL A 175 -22.10 -7.53 11.37
N GLU A 176 -22.42 -6.45 12.08
CA GLU A 176 -21.71 -6.07 13.30
C GLU A 176 -21.86 -7.14 14.38
N LYS A 177 -23.07 -7.69 14.55
CA LYS A 177 -23.35 -8.80 15.48
C LYS A 177 -22.65 -10.09 15.06
N ALA A 178 -22.72 -10.46 13.78
CA ALA A 178 -22.04 -11.66 13.28
C ALA A 178 -20.52 -11.58 13.44
N LYS A 179 -19.93 -10.40 13.18
CA LYS A 179 -18.51 -10.12 13.45
C LYS A 179 -18.17 -10.27 14.93
N ALA A 180 -18.99 -9.71 15.82
CA ALA A 180 -18.78 -9.82 17.27
C ALA A 180 -18.78 -11.29 17.73
N ASN A 181 -19.67 -12.12 17.19
CA ASN A 181 -19.74 -13.55 17.51
C ASN A 181 -18.50 -14.31 17.05
N VAL A 182 -17.99 -14.06 15.83
CA VAL A 182 -16.74 -14.66 15.35
C VAL A 182 -15.57 -14.26 16.24
N VAL A 183 -15.45 -12.97 16.56
CA VAL A 183 -14.36 -12.46 17.42
C VAL A 183 -14.46 -13.05 18.83
N SER A 184 -15.67 -13.16 19.38
CA SER A 184 -15.91 -13.77 20.68
C SER A 184 -15.49 -15.24 20.68
N CYS A 185 -15.92 -16.01 19.69
CA CYS A 185 -15.57 -17.43 19.57
C CYS A 185 -14.06 -17.64 19.42
N LEU A 186 -13.40 -16.83 18.56
CA LEU A 186 -11.96 -16.93 18.35
C LEU A 186 -11.17 -16.58 19.61
N ARG A 187 -11.61 -15.59 20.40
CA ARG A 187 -10.98 -15.25 21.69
C ARG A 187 -11.13 -16.36 22.72
N LEU A 188 -12.29 -17.03 22.75
CA LEU A 188 -12.51 -18.17 23.64
C LEU A 188 -11.67 -19.38 23.19
N ASN A 189 -11.46 -19.53 21.88
CA ASN A 189 -10.77 -20.66 21.26
C ASN A 189 -9.48 -20.24 20.53
N ASP A 190 -8.63 -19.43 21.18
CA ASP A 190 -7.41 -18.85 20.57
C ASP A 190 -6.43 -19.90 20.01
N ARG A 191 -6.49 -21.13 20.52
CA ARG A 191 -5.63 -22.25 20.09
C ARG A 191 -6.35 -23.25 19.17
N ARG A 192 -7.65 -23.09 18.95
CA ARG A 192 -8.50 -24.02 18.17
C ARG A 192 -9.47 -23.25 17.26
N PRO A 193 -8.96 -22.57 16.22
CA PRO A 193 -9.80 -21.75 15.34
C PRO A 193 -10.82 -22.55 14.53
N LEU A 194 -10.64 -23.87 14.42
CA LEU A 194 -11.58 -24.77 13.73
C LEU A 194 -12.92 -24.92 14.45
N ASP A 195 -13.00 -24.64 15.76
CA ASP A 195 -14.24 -24.79 16.53
C ASP A 195 -15.27 -23.68 16.21
N CYS A 196 -14.83 -22.58 15.59
CA CYS A 196 -15.64 -21.39 15.30
C CYS A 196 -16.19 -21.31 13.86
N TRP A 197 -16.26 -22.45 13.18
CA TRP A 197 -16.63 -22.50 11.76
C TRP A 197 -18.08 -22.05 11.49
N LYS A 198 -19.01 -22.32 12.42
CA LYS A 198 -20.43 -21.94 12.29
C LYS A 198 -20.61 -20.42 12.33
N GLU A 199 -19.89 -19.76 13.23
CA GLU A 199 -19.88 -18.31 13.38
C GLU A 199 -19.30 -17.65 12.13
N VAL A 200 -18.24 -18.24 11.57
CA VAL A 200 -17.64 -17.77 10.32
C VAL A 200 -18.59 -17.95 9.14
N GLU A 201 -19.32 -19.07 9.04
CA GLU A 201 -20.35 -19.25 8.02
C GLU A 201 -21.51 -18.27 8.15
N ALA A 202 -21.97 -18.01 9.38
CA ALA A 202 -23.01 -17.01 9.63
C ALA A 202 -22.55 -15.61 9.21
N PHE A 203 -21.31 -15.23 9.56
CA PHE A 203 -20.73 -13.96 9.13
C PHE A 203 -20.62 -13.85 7.61
N LYS A 204 -20.16 -14.91 6.92
CA LYS A 204 -20.09 -14.94 5.46
C LYS A 204 -21.46 -14.74 4.80
N LYS A 205 -22.52 -15.32 5.36
CA LYS A 205 -23.89 -15.15 4.83
C LYS A 205 -24.37 -13.70 4.96
N GLU A 206 -24.14 -13.06 6.10
CA GLU A 206 -24.53 -11.66 6.30
C GLU A 206 -23.71 -10.70 5.42
N VAL A 207 -22.41 -10.96 5.26
CA VAL A 207 -21.56 -10.19 4.33
C VAL A 207 -22.03 -10.37 2.89
N ALA A 208 -22.31 -11.59 2.44
CA ALA A 208 -22.81 -11.83 1.09
C ALA A 208 -24.13 -11.11 0.81
N LYS A 209 -25.02 -11.02 1.82
CA LYS A 209 -26.26 -10.25 1.73
C LYS A 209 -26.00 -8.74 1.61
N MET A 210 -25.07 -8.18 2.38
CA MET A 210 -24.67 -6.77 2.26
C MET A 210 -23.99 -6.48 0.93
N GLU A 211 -23.12 -7.37 0.45
CA GLU A 211 -22.43 -7.23 -0.83
C GLU A 211 -23.42 -7.29 -1.99
N ALA A 212 -24.39 -8.21 -1.97
CA ALA A 212 -25.45 -8.27 -2.99
C ALA A 212 -26.25 -6.96 -3.04
N ALA A 213 -26.71 -6.46 -1.89
CA ALA A 213 -27.45 -5.18 -1.82
C ALA A 213 -26.62 -3.96 -2.26
N PHE A 214 -25.30 -4.00 -2.02
CA PHE A 214 -24.37 -2.97 -2.48
C PHE A 214 -24.14 -3.02 -3.98
N VAL A 215 -23.95 -4.22 -4.54
CA VAL A 215 -23.79 -4.44 -5.99
C VAL A 215 -25.05 -4.02 -6.72
N ASP A 216 -26.23 -4.40 -6.23
CA ASP A 216 -27.52 -3.99 -6.80
C ASP A 216 -27.67 -2.47 -6.84
N ARG A 217 -27.18 -1.74 -5.83
CA ARG A 217 -27.23 -0.27 -5.79
C ARG A 217 -26.26 0.40 -6.78
N ILE A 218 -25.14 -0.25 -7.09
CA ILE A 218 -24.10 0.33 -7.95
C ILE A 218 -24.33 -0.02 -9.42
N VAL A 219 -24.86 -1.20 -9.70
CA VAL A 219 -25.02 -1.74 -11.05
C VAL A 219 -26.47 -1.58 -11.56
N GLY A 220 -27.46 -1.53 -10.67
CA GLY A 220 -28.88 -1.31 -10.99
C GLY A 220 -29.27 0.16 -11.02
#